data_AF-A0A660Y9S5-F1
#
_entry.id   AF-A0A660Y9S5-F1
#
_cell.length_a   1.000
_cell.length_b   1.000
_cell.length_c   1.000
_cell.angle_alpha   90.00
_cell.angle_beta   90.00
_cell.angle_gamma   90.00
#
_symmetry.space_group_name_H-M   'P 1'
#
loop_
_entity.id
_entity.type
_entity.pdbx_description
1 polymer ?
#
loop_
_entity_poly.entity_id
_entity_poly.type
_entity_poly.pdbx_seq_one_letter_code
_entity_poly.pdbx_strand_id
1 'polypeptide(L)'
;MRKKCWITVLVRVFLFKEGHLAKHRRLGCAWPERETRSQFECFAHKGMHWLEEELVLAQPKLVITLGAEVAGILRGVKGQKKRNDLLGGELKECQLGAASYPVIHLAHPGIVMRPVSKRNPWPRLHRETHIPVAREIVERLVPRRKAR
;
A
#
# COMPACT_ATOMS: atom_id res chain seq x y z
N MET A 1 -17.42 0.20 7.46
CA MET A 1 -15.98 0.02 7.76
C MET A 1 -15.14 1.22 7.35
N ARG A 2 -15.24 1.74 6.12
CA ARG A 2 -14.43 2.89 5.64
C ARG A 2 -14.43 4.11 6.57
N LYS A 3 -15.56 4.45 7.20
CA LYS A 3 -15.69 5.55 8.19
C LYS A 3 -14.80 5.39 9.45
N LYS A 4 -14.22 4.21 9.68
CA LYS A 4 -13.31 3.92 10.81
C LYS A 4 -11.84 3.80 10.37
N CYS A 5 -11.54 4.19 9.12
CA CYS A 5 -10.21 4.05 8.54
C CYS A 5 -9.68 5.44 8.20
N TRP A 6 -8.43 5.70 8.58
CA TRP A 6 -7.62 6.75 7.96
C TRP A 6 -7.03 6.18 6.66
N ILE A 7 -7.33 6.78 5.51
CA ILE A 7 -6.85 6.31 4.21
C ILE A 7 -5.94 7.38 3.64
N THR A 8 -4.72 6.96 3.30
CA THR A 8 -3.65 7.85 2.85
C THR A 8 -2.80 7.17 1.78
N VAL A 9 -1.89 7.93 1.17
CA VAL A 9 -0.92 7.48 0.17
C VAL A 9 0.47 7.92 0.57
N LEU A 10 1.46 7.04 0.37
CA LEU A 10 2.86 7.32 0.70
C LEU A 10 3.47 8.42 -0.19
N VAL A 11 3.01 8.53 -1.44
CA VAL A 11 3.41 9.59 -2.37
C VAL A 11 2.22 10.51 -2.63
N ARG A 12 2.36 11.79 -2.29
CA ARG A 12 1.28 12.80 -2.35
C ARG A 12 1.01 13.36 -3.73
N VAL A 13 1.97 13.23 -4.64
CA VAL A 13 1.87 13.70 -6.03
C VAL A 13 1.60 12.55 -6.97
N PHE A 14 0.81 12.79 -8.01
CA PHE A 14 0.60 11.78 -9.04
C PHE A 14 1.87 11.59 -9.87
N LEU A 15 2.34 10.34 -9.97
CA LEU A 15 3.52 10.01 -10.76
C LEU A 15 3.12 9.43 -12.12
N PHE A 16 3.64 10.04 -13.19
CA PHE A 16 3.32 9.68 -14.56
C PHE A 16 4.16 8.50 -15.04
N LYS A 17 3.50 7.57 -15.74
CA LYS A 17 4.12 6.48 -16.50
C LYS A 17 4.17 6.87 -17.97
N GLU A 18 5.02 6.23 -18.75
CA GLU A 18 5.07 6.41 -20.21
C GLU A 18 3.70 6.30 -20.88
N GLY A 19 2.92 5.29 -20.51
CA GLY A 19 1.56 5.11 -21.03
C GLY A 19 0.60 6.25 -20.66
N HIS A 20 0.87 7.01 -19.59
CA HIS A 20 0.11 8.23 -19.28
C HIS A 20 0.55 9.36 -20.21
N LEU A 21 1.86 9.57 -20.37
CA LEU A 21 2.40 10.62 -21.25
C LEU A 21 1.90 10.45 -22.68
N ALA A 22 1.99 9.23 -23.22
CA ALA A 22 1.53 8.92 -24.57
C ALA A 22 0.05 9.29 -24.80
N LYS A 23 -0.81 9.08 -23.78
CA LYS A 23 -2.23 9.47 -23.85
C LYS A 23 -2.39 11.00 -23.85
N HIS A 24 -1.67 11.71 -23.00
CA HIS A 24 -1.74 13.17 -22.92
C HIS A 24 -1.20 13.83 -24.20
N ARG A 25 -0.12 13.29 -24.77
CA ARG A 25 0.46 13.76 -26.04
C ARG A 25 -0.50 13.61 -27.22
N ARG A 26 -1.28 12.53 -27.28
CA ARG A 26 -2.35 12.35 -28.29
C ARG A 26 -3.44 13.41 -28.21
N LEU A 27 -3.60 14.06 -27.05
CA LEU A 27 -4.54 15.16 -26.82
C LEU A 27 -3.88 16.54 -26.98
N GLY A 28 -2.64 16.60 -27.50
CA GLY A 28 -1.89 17.85 -27.65
C GLY A 28 -1.31 18.42 -26.36
N CYS A 29 -1.36 17.69 -25.24
CA CYS A 29 -0.84 18.18 -23.97
C CYS A 29 0.66 17.87 -23.82
N ALA A 30 1.46 18.94 -23.84
CA ALA A 30 2.92 19.08 -23.58
C ALA A 30 3.44 18.59 -22.22
N TRP A 31 2.57 18.55 -21.21
CA TRP A 31 2.99 18.43 -19.81
C TRP A 31 2.44 17.15 -19.14
N PRO A 32 3.18 16.51 -18.21
CA PRO A 32 4.58 16.79 -17.88
C PRO A 32 5.53 16.32 -18.99
N GLU A 33 6.75 16.85 -19.01
CA GLU A 33 7.73 16.59 -20.08
C GLU A 33 8.27 15.15 -20.07
N ARG A 34 8.40 14.56 -18.88
CA ARG A 34 9.01 13.25 -18.63
C ARG A 34 8.20 12.40 -17.66
N GLU A 35 8.52 11.11 -17.62
CA GLU A 35 7.88 10.19 -16.68
C GLU A 35 8.43 10.43 -15.27
N THR A 36 7.59 10.22 -14.27
CA THR A 36 7.97 10.46 -12.87
C THR A 36 7.76 9.22 -12.01
N ARG A 37 7.19 8.14 -12.57
CA ARG A 37 6.93 6.91 -11.81
C ARG A 37 8.19 6.16 -11.41
N SER A 38 9.26 6.28 -12.18
CA SER A 38 10.61 5.77 -11.88
C SER A 38 11.17 6.37 -10.58
N GLN A 39 10.72 7.58 -10.20
CA GLN A 39 11.16 8.30 -9.01
C GLN A 39 10.35 7.98 -7.74
N PHE A 40 9.49 6.96 -7.78
CA PHE A 40 8.57 6.65 -6.67
C PHE A 40 9.26 6.51 -5.31
N GLU A 41 10.38 5.77 -5.23
CA GLU A 41 11.10 5.60 -3.96
C GLU A 41 11.66 6.92 -3.44
N CYS A 42 12.16 7.79 -4.34
CA CYS A 42 12.66 9.11 -3.95
C CYS A 42 11.54 9.98 -3.35
N PHE A 43 10.38 10.04 -4.03
CA PHE A 43 9.23 10.80 -3.52
C PHE A 43 8.65 10.20 -2.23
N ALA A 44 8.62 8.88 -2.12
CA ALA A 44 8.14 8.20 -0.92
C ALA A 44 9.01 8.50 0.30
N HIS A 45 10.35 8.45 0.15
CA HIS A 45 11.26 8.81 1.23
C HIS A 45 11.11 10.29 1.64
N LYS A 46 11.01 11.21 0.67
CA LYS A 46 10.73 12.63 0.95
C LYS A 46 9.40 12.82 1.68
N GLY A 47 8.43 11.96 1.43
CA GLY A 47 7.09 12.00 2.01
C GLY A 47 6.95 11.34 3.39
N MET A 48 7.99 10.71 3.93
CA MET A 48 7.88 9.91 5.17
C MET A 48 7.41 10.74 6.38
N HIS A 49 7.87 11.98 6.53
CA HIS A 49 7.44 12.85 7.63
C HIS A 49 5.93 13.07 7.65
N TRP A 50 5.28 13.24 6.49
CA TRP A 50 3.81 13.34 6.41
C TRP A 50 3.12 12.06 6.90
N LEU A 51 3.68 10.88 6.60
CA LEU A 51 3.13 9.62 7.11
C LEU A 51 3.26 9.56 8.64
N GLU A 52 4.40 9.99 9.20
CA GLU A 52 4.61 10.03 10.64
C GLU A 52 3.61 10.96 11.35
N GLU A 53 3.38 12.15 10.80
CA GLU A 53 2.36 13.08 11.30
C GLU A 53 0.95 12.48 11.25
N GLU A 54 0.59 11.82 10.14
CA GLU A 54 -0.69 11.14 10.00
C GLU A 54 -0.85 9.99 11.01
N LEU A 55 0.22 9.24 11.29
CA LEU A 55 0.20 8.16 12.28
C LEU A 55 -0.01 8.69 13.70
N VAL A 56 0.61 9.83 14.03
CA VAL A 56 0.42 10.52 15.31
C VAL A 56 -1.03 11.00 15.46
N LEU A 57 -1.61 11.60 14.42
CA LEU A 57 -2.98 12.11 14.45
C LEU A 57 -4.02 11.00 14.45
N ALA A 58 -3.83 9.96 13.63
CA ALA A 58 -4.82 8.89 13.45
C ALA A 58 -4.76 7.82 14.55
N GLN A 59 -3.61 7.69 15.25
CA GLN A 59 -3.35 6.68 16.27
C GLN A 59 -3.90 5.29 15.90
N PRO A 60 -3.52 4.73 14.74
CA PRO A 60 -4.16 3.53 14.23
C PRO A 60 -3.82 2.31 15.10
N LYS A 61 -4.83 1.49 15.40
CA LYS A 61 -4.64 0.18 16.04
C LYS A 61 -4.00 -0.87 15.14
N LEU A 62 -4.01 -0.62 13.82
CA LEU A 62 -3.50 -1.51 12.79
C LEU A 62 -3.25 -0.67 11.53
N VAL A 63 -2.08 -0.83 10.94
CA VAL A 63 -1.74 -0.27 9.63
C VAL A 63 -1.88 -1.36 8.57
N ILE A 64 -2.56 -1.06 7.45
CA ILE A 64 -2.63 -1.99 6.32
C ILE A 64 -2.03 -1.28 5.11
N THR A 65 -0.95 -1.85 4.57
CA THR A 65 -0.32 -1.30 3.37
C THR A 65 -0.80 -2.05 2.14
N LEU A 66 -0.96 -1.35 1.01
CA LEU A 66 -1.42 -1.93 -0.24
C LEU A 66 -0.33 -1.83 -1.32
N GLY A 67 0.32 -2.96 -1.60
CA GLY A 67 1.33 -3.10 -2.65
C GLY A 67 2.75 -3.33 -2.13
N ALA A 68 3.53 -4.08 -2.92
CA ALA A 68 4.88 -4.52 -2.59
C ALA A 68 5.88 -3.35 -2.45
N GLU A 69 5.73 -2.29 -3.24
CA GLU A 69 6.63 -1.12 -3.16
C GLU A 69 6.46 -0.37 -1.84
N VAL A 70 5.22 -0.15 -1.39
CA VAL A 70 4.95 0.50 -0.10
C VAL A 70 5.48 -0.36 1.05
N ALA A 71 5.16 -1.66 1.05
CA ALA A 71 5.69 -2.59 2.05
C ALA A 71 7.22 -2.61 2.05
N GLY A 72 7.84 -2.63 0.88
CA GLY A 72 9.29 -2.60 0.72
C GLY A 72 9.95 -1.36 1.30
N ILE A 73 9.40 -0.18 1.03
CA ILE A 73 9.93 1.09 1.54
C ILE A 73 9.85 1.13 3.06
N LEU A 74 8.69 0.79 3.64
CA LEU A 74 8.51 0.81 5.10
C LEU A 74 9.37 -0.25 5.82
N ARG A 75 9.77 -1.33 5.13
CA ARG A 75 10.63 -2.39 5.67
C ARG A 75 12.11 -2.23 5.28
N GLY A 76 12.49 -1.21 4.53
CA GLY A 76 13.85 -1.06 4.00
C GLY A 76 14.27 -2.19 3.04
N VAL A 77 13.31 -2.92 2.44
CA VAL A 77 13.55 -4.06 1.56
C VAL A 77 13.62 -3.61 0.10
N LYS A 78 14.71 -4.00 -0.58
CA LYS A 78 14.93 -3.78 -2.01
C LYS A 78 14.66 -5.05 -2.82
N GLY A 79 14.26 -4.87 -4.08
CA GLY A 79 14.05 -5.95 -5.05
C GLY A 79 12.63 -6.53 -5.02
N GLN A 80 12.06 -6.76 -6.22
CA GLN A 80 10.66 -7.13 -6.38
C GLN A 80 10.28 -8.43 -5.68
N LYS A 81 11.15 -9.46 -5.76
CA LYS A 81 10.88 -10.77 -5.12
C LYS A 81 10.73 -10.63 -3.61
N LYS A 82 11.75 -10.06 -2.94
CA LYS A 82 11.73 -9.85 -1.49
C LYS A 82 10.56 -8.98 -1.04
N ARG A 83 10.19 -7.97 -1.83
CA ARG A 83 9.01 -7.13 -1.56
C ARG A 83 7.70 -7.89 -1.71
N ASN A 84 7.60 -8.80 -2.67
CA ASN A 84 6.43 -9.67 -2.80
C ASN A 84 6.33 -10.65 -1.62
N ASP A 85 7.46 -11.15 -1.11
CA ASP A 85 7.49 -12.05 0.05
C ASP A 85 7.00 -11.36 1.34
N LEU A 86 6.98 -10.02 1.38
CA LEU A 86 6.35 -9.27 2.47
C LEU A 86 4.83 -9.37 2.44
N LEU A 87 4.23 -9.61 1.26
CA LEU A 87 2.78 -9.56 1.07
C LEU A 87 2.12 -10.82 1.61
N GLY A 88 1.17 -10.65 2.51
CA GLY A 88 0.44 -11.73 3.17
C GLY A 88 -0.61 -11.19 4.13
N GLY A 89 -1.42 -12.10 4.69
CA GLY A 89 -2.42 -11.74 5.70
C GLY A 89 -1.86 -11.60 7.11
N GLU A 90 -0.63 -12.04 7.34
CA GLU A 90 -0.01 -12.15 8.66
C GLU A 90 0.28 -10.79 9.31
N LEU A 91 0.15 -10.76 10.64
CA LEU A 91 0.49 -9.60 11.45
C LEU A 91 2.00 -9.50 11.60
N LYS A 92 2.54 -8.34 11.30
CA LYS A 92 3.96 -8.01 11.48
C LYS A 92 4.07 -6.78 12.35
N GLU A 93 5.20 -6.63 13.02
CA GLU A 93 5.53 -5.42 13.74
C GLU A 93 6.46 -4.57 12.88
N CYS A 94 6.18 -3.27 12.76
CA CYS A 94 6.97 -2.35 11.94
C CYS A 94 7.19 -1.03 12.67
N GLN A 95 8.45 -0.62 12.76
CA GLN A 95 8.82 0.73 13.19
C GLN A 95 8.43 1.73 12.10
N LEU A 96 7.58 2.71 12.43
CA LEU A 96 7.17 3.80 11.54
C LEU A 96 7.36 5.11 12.31
N GLY A 97 8.39 5.88 11.95
CA GLY A 97 8.84 7.03 12.72
C GLY A 97 9.34 6.61 14.12
N ALA A 98 8.84 7.28 15.16
CA ALA A 98 9.24 7.03 16.54
C ALA A 98 8.51 5.86 17.23
N ALA A 99 7.47 5.29 16.62
CA ALA A 99 6.66 4.23 17.24
C ALA A 99 6.60 2.94 16.42
N SER A 100 6.31 1.85 17.12
CA SER A 100 6.08 0.54 16.52
C SER A 100 4.58 0.31 16.32
N TYR A 101 4.21 -0.17 15.14
CA TYR A 101 2.82 -0.44 14.78
C TYR A 101 2.63 -1.90 14.36
N PRO A 102 1.49 -2.53 14.70
CA PRO A 102 1.04 -3.73 14.02
C PRO A 102 0.67 -3.40 12.57
N VAL A 103 1.22 -4.16 11.63
CA VAL A 103 1.08 -3.95 10.18
C VAL A 103 0.71 -5.24 9.47
N ILE A 104 -0.17 -5.13 8.47
CA ILE A 104 -0.40 -6.17 7.46
C ILE A 104 -0.06 -5.60 6.08
N HIS A 105 0.70 -6.35 5.28
CA HIS A 105 1.05 -5.94 3.91
C HIS A 105 0.25 -6.76 2.89
N LEU A 106 -0.72 -6.13 2.22
CA LEU A 106 -1.55 -6.81 1.22
C LEU A 106 -1.16 -6.41 -0.21
N ALA A 107 -1.50 -7.27 -1.16
CA ALA A 107 -1.41 -6.95 -2.58
C ALA A 107 -2.26 -5.72 -2.93
N HIS A 108 -1.76 -4.87 -3.84
CA HIS A 108 -2.49 -3.67 -4.26
C HIS A 108 -3.79 -4.05 -4.99
N PRO A 109 -4.93 -3.36 -4.76
CA PRO A 109 -6.21 -3.69 -5.41
C PRO A 109 -6.10 -3.81 -6.94
N GLY A 110 -5.34 -2.93 -7.58
CA GLY A 110 -5.14 -2.93 -9.03
C GLY A 110 -4.52 -4.20 -9.64
N ILE A 111 -3.82 -5.04 -8.87
CA ILE A 111 -3.34 -6.37 -9.33
C ILE A 111 -4.30 -7.49 -8.94
N VAL A 112 -4.99 -7.34 -7.80
CA VAL A 112 -6.01 -8.28 -7.30
C VAL A 112 -7.27 -8.26 -8.17
N MET A 113 -7.63 -7.10 -8.72
CA MET A 113 -8.82 -6.94 -9.57
C MET A 113 -8.63 -7.45 -11.01
N ARG A 114 -7.41 -7.85 -11.39
CA ARG A 114 -7.13 -8.41 -12.71
C ARG A 114 -7.43 -9.92 -12.71
N PRO A 115 -7.67 -10.54 -13.88
CA PRO A 115 -7.84 -11.99 -13.96
C PRO A 115 -6.64 -12.75 -13.39
N VAL A 116 -6.93 -13.92 -12.83
CA VAL A 116 -5.91 -14.88 -12.36
C VAL A 116 -5.13 -15.38 -13.57
N SER A 117 -3.81 -15.45 -13.44
CA SER A 117 -2.95 -16.11 -14.43
C SER A 117 -1.68 -16.63 -13.77
N LYS A 118 -0.89 -17.43 -14.49
CA LYS A 118 0.46 -17.85 -14.01
C LYS A 118 1.34 -16.64 -13.65
N ARG A 119 1.17 -15.51 -14.34
CA ARG A 119 1.92 -14.26 -14.09
C ARG A 119 1.27 -13.35 -13.04
N ASN A 120 0.02 -13.60 -12.67
CA ASN A 120 -0.73 -12.85 -11.67
C ASN A 120 -1.50 -13.80 -10.73
N PRO A 121 -0.81 -14.40 -9.75
CA PRO A 121 -1.44 -15.30 -8.78
C PRO A 121 -2.21 -14.55 -7.69
N TRP A 122 -2.01 -13.23 -7.59
CA TRP A 122 -2.51 -12.40 -6.50
C TRP A 122 -4.01 -12.45 -6.24
N PRO A 123 -4.92 -12.46 -7.25
CA PRO A 123 -6.35 -12.53 -6.97
C PRO A 123 -6.73 -13.80 -6.20
N ARG A 124 -6.13 -14.94 -6.57
CA ARG A 124 -6.35 -16.23 -5.90
C ARG A 124 -5.74 -16.23 -4.50
N LEU A 125 -4.45 -15.91 -4.37
CA LEU A 125 -3.76 -15.85 -3.08
C LEU A 125 -4.45 -14.89 -2.10
N HIS A 126 -4.92 -13.75 -2.60
CA HIS A 126 -5.60 -12.76 -1.79
C HIS A 126 -6.93 -13.27 -1.26
N ARG A 127 -7.75 -13.92 -2.11
CA ARG A 127 -9.06 -14.47 -1.72
C ARG A 127 -8.94 -15.67 -0.80
N GLU A 128 -8.05 -16.61 -1.12
CA GLU A 128 -7.99 -17.92 -0.48
C GLU A 128 -7.09 -17.94 0.75
N THR A 129 -6.06 -17.08 0.79
CA THR A 129 -5.04 -17.13 1.85
C THR A 129 -4.95 -15.82 2.63
N HIS A 130 -4.76 -14.68 1.97
CA HIS A 130 -4.39 -13.46 2.68
C HIS A 130 -5.57 -12.80 3.41
N ILE A 131 -6.74 -12.69 2.77
CA ILE A 131 -7.91 -12.05 3.37
C ILE A 131 -8.47 -12.82 4.58
N PRO A 132 -8.60 -14.17 4.56
CA PRO A 132 -9.03 -14.91 5.74
C PRO A 132 -8.16 -14.61 6.97
N VAL A 133 -6.84 -14.68 6.83
CA VAL A 133 -5.88 -14.41 7.92
C VAL A 133 -5.95 -12.94 8.36
N ALA A 134 -5.95 -12.01 7.41
CA ALA A 134 -6.02 -10.58 7.73
C ALA A 134 -7.33 -10.22 8.45
N ARG A 135 -8.45 -10.85 8.09
CA ARG A 135 -9.75 -10.61 8.72
C ARG A 135 -9.76 -11.02 10.18
N GLU A 136 -9.20 -12.17 10.50
CA GLU A 136 -9.09 -12.65 11.89
C GLU A 136 -8.29 -11.64 12.75
N ILE A 137 -7.17 -11.14 12.24
CA ILE A 137 -6.36 -10.13 12.92
C ILE A 137 -7.13 -8.81 13.10
N VAL A 138 -7.82 -8.34 12.06
CA VAL A 138 -8.64 -7.12 12.13
C VAL A 138 -9.73 -7.26 13.18
N GLU A 139 -10.42 -8.41 13.24
CA GLU A 139 -11.47 -8.67 14.22
C GLU A 139 -10.93 -8.69 15.65
N ARG A 140 -9.73 -9.24 15.85
CA ARG A 140 -9.02 -9.26 17.15
C ARG A 140 -8.58 -7.87 17.60
N LEU A 141 -7.96 -7.08 16.72
CA LEU A 141 -7.35 -5.79 17.08
C LEU A 141 -8.33 -4.61 17.02
N VAL A 142 -9.38 -4.73 16.21
CA VAL A 142 -10.39 -3.68 16.03
C VAL A 142 -11.79 -4.27 16.29
N PRO A 143 -12.13 -4.58 17.56
CA PRO A 143 -13.40 -5.18 17.89
C PRO A 143 -14.55 -4.30 17.40
N ARG A 144 -15.58 -4.93 16.82
CA ARG A 144 -16.83 -4.22 16.56
C ARG A 144 -17.42 -3.82 17.91
N ARG A 145 -17.49 -2.52 18.19
CA ARG A 145 -18.35 -2.03 19.29
C ARG A 145 -19.74 -2.62 19.07
N LYS A 146 -20.26 -3.38 20.04
CA LYS A 146 -21.70 -3.72 20.08
C LYS A 146 -22.46 -2.40 20.02
N ALA A 147 -23.43 -2.29 19.12
CA ALA A 147 -24.35 -1.17 19.14
C ALA A 147 -25.01 -1.15 20.52
N ARG A 148 -24.89 -0.04 21.24
CA ARG A 148 -25.74 0.26 22.39
C ARG A 148 -27.06 0.78 21.87
#